data_AF-A0A3C1HFB6-F1
#
_entry.id   AF-A0A3C1HFB6-F1
#
_cell.length_a   1.000
_cell.length_b   1.000
_cell.length_c   1.000
_cell.angle_alpha   90.00
_cell.angle_beta   90.00
_cell.angle_gamma   90.00
#
_symmetry.space_group_name_H-M   'P 1'
#
loop_
_entity.id
_entity.type
_entity.pdbx_description
1 polymer ?
#
loop_
_entity_poly.entity_id
_entity_poly.type
_entity_poly.pdbx_seq_one_letter_code
_entity_poly.pdbx_strand_id
1 'polypeptide(L)' 'MPDQEEEIERLERQFPALSGEAFAAARERVLASGQSVLQVEGSSLYEVFPDGRKVFLKHVEAPTTVIPGTKLTIR' A
#
# COMPACT_ATOMS: atom_id res chain seq x y z
N MET A 1 -10.45 20.59 -22.98
CA MET A 1 -9.13 21.21 -23.12
C MET A 1 -8.13 20.07 -23.07
N PRO A 2 -7.56 19.66 -24.21
CA PRO A 2 -6.69 18.47 -24.31
C PRO A 2 -5.51 18.53 -23.32
N ASP A 3 -4.93 19.72 -23.16
CA ASP A 3 -3.79 19.98 -22.30
C ASP A 3 -4.02 19.70 -20.80
N GLN A 4 -5.27 19.74 -20.32
CA GLN A 4 -5.60 19.44 -18.92
C GLN A 4 -5.66 17.92 -18.65
N GLU A 5 -6.17 17.15 -19.60
CA GLU A 5 -6.28 15.69 -19.46
C GLU A 5 -4.88 15.05 -19.49
N GLU A 6 -4.02 15.52 -20.40
CA GLU A 6 -2.63 15.05 -20.51
C GLU A 6 -1.82 15.33 -19.23
N GLU A 7 -2.05 16.49 -18.59
CA GLU A 7 -1.42 16.84 -17.33
C GLU A 7 -1.94 15.99 -16.16
N ILE A 8 -3.25 15.72 -16.11
CA ILE A 8 -3.85 14.81 -15.13
C ILE A 8 -3.23 13.42 -15.28
N GLU A 9 -3.19 12.85 -16.49
CA GLU A 9 -2.56 11.54 -16.71
C GLU A 9 -1.09 11.53 -16.31
N ARG A 10 -0.35 12.62 -16.58
CA ARG A 10 1.05 12.76 -16.18
C ARG A 10 1.20 12.68 -14.67
N LEU A 11 0.34 13.38 -13.92
CA LEU A 11 0.33 13.34 -12.46
C LEU A 11 -0.10 11.96 -11.94
N GLU A 12 -1.15 11.35 -12.52
CA GLU A 12 -1.64 10.01 -12.17
C GLU A 12 -0.55 8.94 -12.28
N ARG A 13 0.26 9.01 -13.34
CA ARG A 13 1.42 8.11 -13.53
C ARG A 13 2.47 8.23 -12.41
N GLN A 14 2.53 9.35 -11.68
CA GLN A 14 3.47 9.56 -10.58
C GLN A 14 2.96 9.03 -9.23
N PHE A 15 1.64 8.84 -9.05
CA PHE A 15 1.07 8.42 -7.76
C PHE A 15 1.65 7.12 -7.20
N PRO A 16 1.86 6.04 -7.98
CA PRO A 16 2.38 4.80 -7.42
C PRO A 16 3.74 4.96 -6.75
N ALA A 17 4.66 5.70 -7.39
CA ALA A 17 5.99 5.97 -6.86
C ALA A 17 5.92 6.89 -5.63
N LEU A 18 5.22 8.01 -5.74
CA LEU A 18 5.09 8.98 -4.65
C LEU A 18 4.40 8.39 -3.42
N SER A 19 3.40 7.54 -3.62
CA SER A 19 2.72 6.83 -2.54
C SER A 19 3.67 5.85 -1.87
N GLY A 20 4.46 5.09 -2.65
CA GLY A 20 5.47 4.18 -2.11
C GLY A 20 6.47 4.88 -1.20
N GLU A 21 6.99 6.02 -1.64
CA GLU A 21 7.90 6.86 -0.84
C GLU A 21 7.24 7.37 0.44
N ALA A 22 6.01 7.87 0.34
CA ALA A 22 5.26 8.39 1.50
C ALA A 22 5.02 7.31 2.57
N PHE A 23 4.62 6.10 2.15
CA PHE A 23 4.41 4.98 3.08
C PHE A 23 5.72 4.48 3.69
N ALA A 24 6.81 4.44 2.92
CA ALA A 24 8.14 4.08 3.45
C ALA A 24 8.59 5.09 4.53
N ALA A 25 8.45 6.38 4.27
CA ALA A 25 8.77 7.43 5.24
C ALA A 25 7.88 7.36 6.49
N ALA A 26 6.58 7.10 6.33
CA ALA A 26 5.65 6.93 7.45
C ALA A 26 6.03 5.70 8.31
N ARG A 27 6.36 4.58 7.68
CA ARG A 27 6.82 3.36 8.36
C ARG A 27 8.05 3.62 9.22
N GLU A 28 9.07 4.27 8.66
CA GLU A 28 10.30 4.62 9.41
C GLU A 28 9.99 5.50 10.63
N ARG A 29 9.12 6.51 10.47
CA ARG A 29 8.72 7.40 11.59
C ARG A 29 7.98 6.66 12.69
N VAL A 30 7.09 5.74 12.36
CA VAL A 30 6.31 4.96 13.34
C VAL A 30 7.22 3.98 14.10
N LEU A 31 8.16 3.33 13.41
CA LEU A 31 9.13 2.45 14.10
C LEU A 31 10.07 3.27 15.00
N ALA A 32 10.53 4.43 14.53
CA ALA A 32 11.39 5.32 15.32
C ALA A 32 10.69 5.90 16.57
N SER A 33 9.35 6.01 16.57
CA SER A 33 8.58 6.42 17.75
C SER A 33 8.38 5.30 18.77
N GLY A 34 8.89 4.09 18.51
CA GLY A 34 8.73 2.93 19.39
C GLY A 34 7.43 2.15 19.15
N GLN A 35 6.65 2.49 18.13
CA GLN A 35 5.41 1.80 17.79
C GLN A 35 5.66 0.66 16.79
N SER A 36 4.75 -0.32 16.74
CA SER A 36 4.77 -1.38 15.72
C SER A 36 4.00 -0.98 14.47
N VAL A 37 4.32 -1.62 13.35
CA VAL A 37 3.66 -1.43 12.05
C VAL A 37 3.11 -2.77 11.56
N LEU A 38 1.86 -2.77 11.08
CA LEU A 38 1.32 -3.90 10.33
C LEU A 38 1.76 -3.81 8.88
N GLN A 39 2.42 -4.86 8.39
CA GLN A 39 2.99 -4.92 7.06
C GLN A 39 2.65 -6.24 6.37
N VAL A 40 2.21 -6.16 5.11
CA VAL A 40 2.03 -7.35 4.27
C VAL A 40 3.36 -7.65 3.56
N GLU A 41 3.79 -8.90 3.63
CA GLU A 41 4.92 -9.44 2.89
C GLU A 41 4.45 -10.70 2.15
N GLY A 42 4.41 -10.64 0.81
CA GLY A 42 3.79 -11.69 0.00
C GLY A 42 2.29 -11.83 0.32
N SER A 43 1.87 -13.01 0.76
CA SER A 43 0.48 -13.31 1.18
C SER A 43 0.28 -13.32 2.70
N SER A 44 1.23 -12.76 3.45
CA SER A 44 1.24 -12.84 4.92
C SER A 44 1.27 -11.45 5.55
N LEU A 45 0.43 -11.25 6.57
CA LEU A 45 0.43 -10.07 7.42
C LEU A 45 1.34 -10.29 8.63
N TYR A 46 2.25 -9.35 8.84
CA TYR A 46 3.17 -9.32 9.98
C TYR A 46 2.94 -8.06 10.82
N GLU A 47 3.14 -8.18 12.12
CA GLU A 47 3.45 -7.03 12.99
C GLU A 47 4.97 -6.89 13.08
N VAL A 48 5.48 -5.74 12.66
CA VAL A 48 6.90 -5.39 12.66
C VAL A 48 7.17 -4.43 13.81
N PHE A 49 8.09 -4.80 14.68
CA PHE A 49 8.46 -4.02 15.86
C PHE A 49 9.72 -3.17 15.60
N PRO A 50 9.94 -2.10 16.39
CA PRO A 50 11.14 -1.26 16.28
C PRO A 50 12.48 -2.00 16.45
N ASP A 51 12.47 -3.12 17.17
CA ASP A 51 13.64 -3.99 17.39
C ASP A 51 13.96 -4.90 16.20
N GLY A 52 13.18 -4.81 15.11
CA GLY A 52 13.31 -5.65 13.91
C GLY A 52 12.62 -7.00 14.01
N ARG A 53 12.02 -7.35 15.17
CA ARG A 53 11.21 -8.56 15.31
C ARG A 53 9.97 -8.46 14.43
N LYS A 54 9.60 -9.58 13.81
CA LYS A 54 8.36 -9.74 13.05
C LYS A 54 7.53 -10.86 13.63
N VAL A 55 6.25 -10.58 13.89
CA VAL A 55 5.29 -11.60 14.34
C VAL A 55 4.30 -11.83 13.22
N PHE A 56 4.23 -13.08 12.74
CA PHE A 56 3.20 -13.49 11.80
C PHE A 56 1.82 -13.41 12.46
N LEU A 57 0.86 -12.77 11.81
CA LEU A 57 -0.51 -12.65 12.31
C LEU A 57 -1.47 -13.56 11.54
N LYS A 58 -1.51 -13.44 10.21
CA LYS A 58 -2.40 -14.23 9.36
C LYS A 58 -1.99 -14.16 7.90
N HIS A 59 -2.55 -15.06 7.10
CA HIS A 59 -2.55 -14.87 5.64
C HIS A 59 -3.56 -13.79 5.24
N VAL A 60 -3.23 -13.06 4.19
CA VAL A 60 -4.10 -12.09 3.53
C VAL A 60 -4.63 -12.72 2.26
N GLU A 61 -5.92 -12.52 2.00
CA GLU A 61 -6.55 -12.98 0.76
C GLU A 61 -5.89 -12.32 -0.45
N ALA A 62 -5.82 -13.06 -1.55
CA ALA A 62 -5.27 -12.53 -2.79
C ALA A 62 -6.11 -11.34 -3.29
N PRO A 63 -5.49 -10.35 -3.97
CA PRO A 63 -6.23 -9.25 -4.58
C PRO A 63 -7.34 -9.78 -5.49
N THR A 64 -8.53 -9.21 -5.38
CA THR A 64 -9.62 -9.52 -6.31
C THR A 64 -9.33 -8.87 -7.66
N THR A 65 -9.15 -9.67 -8.70
CA THR A 65 -8.98 -9.14 -10.07
C THR A 65 -10.26 -8.45 -10.52
N VAL A 66 -10.15 -7.18 -10.91
CA VAL A 66 -11.26 -6.39 -11.42
C VAL A 66 -11.19 -6.32 -12.95
N ILE A 67 -12.29 -6.64 -13.64
CA ILE A 67 -12.40 -6.52 -15.10
C ILE A 67 -13.17 -5.23 -15.41
N PRO A 68 -12.62 -4.31 -16.23
CA PRO A 68 -13.32 -3.08 -16.60
C PRO A 68 -14.74 -3.35 -17.15
N GLY A 69 -15.72 -2.56 -16.71
CA GLY A 69 -17.13 -2.73 -17.10
C GLY A 69 -17.89 -3.80 -16.34
N THR A 70 -17.25 -4.54 -15.41
CA THR A 70 -17.93 -5.51 -14.55
C THR A 70 -18.33 -4.90 -13.21
N LYS A 71 -19.42 -5.43 -12.62
CA LYS A 71 -19.86 -5.08 -11.27
C LYS A 71 -19.52 -6.22 -10.31
N LEU A 72 -18.80 -5.89 -9.25
CA LEU A 72 -18.46 -6.82 -8.18
C LEU A 72 -19.33 -6.53 -6.96
N THR A 73 -19.81 -7.57 -6.29
CA THR A 73 -20.43 -7.45 -4.96
C THR A 73 -19.46 -8.00 -3.94
N ILE A 74 -18.89 -7.09 -3.14
CA ILE A 74 -18.06 -7.44 -1.99
C ILE A 74 -19.02 -7.72 -0.82
N ARG A 75 -18.85 -8.86 -0.15
CA ARG A 75 -19.65 -9.25 1.03
C ARG A 75 -18.91 -8.89 2.31
#